data_AF-A0A3P7I316-F1
#
_entry.id   AF-A0A3P7I316-F1
#
_cell.length_a   1.000
_cell.length_b   1.000
_cell.length_c   1.000
_cell.angle_alpha   90.00
_cell.angle_beta   90.00
_cell.angle_gamma   90.00
#
_symmetry.space_group_name_H-M   'P 1'
#
loop_
_entity.id
_entity.type
_entity.pdbx_description
1 polymer ?
#
loop_
_entity_poly.entity_id
_entity_poly.type
_entity_poly.pdbx_seq_one_letter_code
_entity_poly.pdbx_strand_id
1 'polypeptide(L)'
;MLGRIIEQISLRPYDHFIQDVILRPNGIEAHIGEVEPKDFEVSYYSPDNANPYTYWTPSKLDSAAGWVMRAEEVNVLYTMRF
;
A
#
# COMPACT_ATOMS: atom_id res chain seq x y z
N MET A 1 -11.21 8.75 -4.37
CA MET A 1 -11.39 9.94 -5.23
C MET A 1 -10.07 10.67 -5.47
N LEU A 2 -9.31 11.04 -4.44
CA LEU A 2 -8.03 11.74 -4.60
C LEU A 2 -7.01 11.00 -5.48
N GLY A 3 -6.87 9.67 -5.33
CA GLY A 3 -5.97 8.89 -6.22
C GLY A 3 -6.30 9.03 -7.71
N ARG A 4 -7.59 9.06 -8.07
CA ARG A 4 -8.04 9.29 -9.46
C ARG A 4 -7.68 10.67 -9.97
N ILE A 5 -7.69 11.68 -9.11
CA ILE A 5 -7.27 13.05 -9.48
C ILE A 5 -5.77 13.07 -9.78
N ILE A 6 -4.96 12.37 -8.98
CA ILE A 6 -3.52 12.21 -9.24
C ILE A 6 -3.30 11.55 -10.60
N GLU A 7 -4.05 10.50 -10.93
CA GLU A 7 -3.94 9.84 -12.25
C GLU A 7 -4.26 10.78 -13.40
N GLN A 8 -5.36 11.54 -13.28
CA GLN A 8 -5.81 12.47 -14.31
C GLN A 8 -4.81 13.61 -14.53
N ILE A 9 -4.20 14.12 -13.47
CA ILE A 9 -3.24 15.23 -13.55
C ILE A 9 -1.86 14.75 -14.00
N SER A 10 -1.41 13.61 -13.49
CA SER A 10 -0.09 13.06 -13.80
C SER A 10 -0.04 12.29 -15.12
N LEU A 11 -1.19 11.91 -15.68
CA LEU A 11 -1.33 11.02 -16.83
C LEU A 11 -0.64 9.66 -16.62
N ARG A 12 -0.59 9.21 -15.38
CA ARG A 12 0.06 7.96 -14.96
C ARG A 12 -0.86 7.18 -14.01
N PRO A 13 -0.76 5.84 -13.93
CA PRO A 13 -1.42 5.06 -12.89
C PRO A 13 -1.01 5.54 -11.50
N TYR A 14 -1.95 5.54 -10.55
CA TYR A 14 -1.77 6.12 -9.22
C TYR A 14 -0.61 5.45 -8.48
N ASP A 15 -0.61 4.13 -8.44
CA ASP A 15 0.40 3.30 -7.79
C ASP A 15 1.79 3.53 -8.38
N HIS A 16 1.90 3.58 -9.70
CA HIS A 16 3.15 3.89 -10.40
C HIS A 16 3.64 5.31 -10.07
N PHE A 17 2.73 6.29 -10.00
CA PHE A 17 3.09 7.66 -9.64
C PHE A 17 3.64 7.75 -8.22
N ILE A 18 2.93 7.15 -7.25
CA ILE A 18 3.36 7.15 -5.84
C ILE A 18 4.68 6.39 -5.66
N GLN A 19 4.86 5.26 -6.34
CA GLN A 19 6.13 4.53 -6.31
C GLN A 19 7.30 5.39 -6.80
N ASP A 20 7.14 6.09 -7.91
CA ASP A 20 8.23 6.85 -8.51
C ASP A 20 8.54 8.15 -7.78
N VAL A 21 7.52 8.84 -7.29
CA VAL A 21 7.67 10.20 -6.75
C VAL A 21 7.90 10.21 -5.25
N ILE A 22 7.36 9.22 -4.53
CA ILE A 22 7.40 9.18 -3.06
C ILE A 22 8.19 7.97 -2.57
N LEU A 23 7.84 6.76 -2.97
CA LEU A 23 8.33 5.55 -2.28
C LEU A 23 9.78 5.20 -2.65
N ARG A 24 10.08 4.99 -3.94
CA ARG A 24 11.43 4.61 -4.41
C ARG A 24 12.51 5.64 -4.08
N PRO A 25 12.27 6.97 -4.21
CA PRO A 25 13.26 7.97 -3.80
C PRO A 25 13.66 7.89 -2.34
N ASN A 26 12.80 7.30 -1.50
CA ASN A 26 13.02 7.14 -0.07
C ASN A 26 13.36 5.69 0.34
N GLY A 27 13.68 4.82 -0.63
CA GLY A 27 14.08 3.44 -0.36
C GLY A 27 12.95 2.57 0.20
N ILE A 28 11.69 2.93 -0.08
CA ILE A 28 10.51 2.18 0.36
C ILE A 28 10.04 1.24 -0.75
N GLU A 29 9.86 -0.04 -0.43
CA GLU A 29 9.45 -1.11 -1.34
C GLU A 29 8.00 -1.54 -1.10
N ALA A 30 7.12 -0.57 -0.86
CA ALA A 30 5.70 -0.81 -0.68
C ALA A 30 4.98 -1.12 -1.99
N HIS A 31 3.89 -1.86 -1.89
CA HIS A 31 3.06 -2.24 -3.02
C HIS A 31 1.59 -2.29 -2.65
N ILE A 32 0.71 -2.32 -3.66
CA ILE A 32 -0.72 -2.55 -3.44
C ILE A 32 -0.94 -4.04 -3.15
N GLY A 33 -1.51 -4.35 -1.99
CA GLY A 33 -1.74 -5.72 -1.54
C GLY A 33 -2.82 -6.45 -2.34
N GLU A 34 -2.80 -7.77 -2.26
CA GLU A 34 -3.79 -8.65 -2.87
C GLU A 34 -4.62 -9.38 -1.79
N VAL A 35 -5.58 -10.22 -2.21
CA VAL A 35 -6.37 -11.03 -1.27
C VAL A 35 -5.50 -12.09 -0.61
N GLU A 36 -4.64 -12.71 -1.40
CA GLU A 36 -3.67 -13.69 -0.92
C GLU A 36 -2.37 -12.96 -0.55
N PRO A 37 -1.90 -13.07 0.69
CA PRO A 37 -0.65 -12.46 1.11
C PRO A 37 0.53 -13.13 0.40
N LYS A 38 1.59 -12.36 0.15
CA LYS A 38 2.86 -12.91 -0.34
C LYS A 38 3.62 -13.62 0.78
N ASP A 39 4.57 -14.48 0.43
CA ASP A 39 5.36 -15.30 1.37
C ASP A 39 6.07 -14.51 2.49
N PHE A 40 6.32 -13.22 2.28
CA PHE A 40 6.99 -12.32 3.21
C PHE A 40 6.03 -11.41 3.99
N GLU A 41 4.73 -11.49 3.75
CA GLU A 41 3.70 -10.74 4.46
C GLU A 41 3.23 -11.49 5.70
N VAL A 42 2.80 -10.73 6.71
CA VAL A 42 2.36 -11.32 7.98
C VAL A 42 0.98 -11.96 7.79
N SER A 43 0.90 -13.27 8.00
CA SER A 43 -0.36 -13.96 8.19
C SER A 43 -0.91 -13.65 9.58
N TYR A 44 -2.11 -13.07 9.62
CA TYR A 44 -2.80 -12.81 10.87
C TYR A 44 -3.51 -14.07 11.37
N TYR A 45 -3.13 -14.52 12.56
CA TYR A 45 -3.83 -15.57 13.29
C TYR A 45 -4.67 -14.91 14.38
N SER A 46 -5.94 -14.71 14.13
CA SER A 46 -6.91 -14.40 15.18
C SER A 46 -7.35 -15.71 15.86
N PRO A 47 -7.84 -15.65 17.12
CA PRO A 47 -8.26 -16.85 17.87
C PRO A 47 -9.35 -17.69 17.19
N ASP A 48 -10.11 -17.08 16.28
CA ASP A 48 -11.17 -17.68 15.46
C ASP A 48 -10.73 -17.93 14.01
N ASN A 49 -9.45 -17.71 13.68
CA ASN A 49 -8.91 -17.77 12.32
C ASN A 49 -9.59 -16.78 11.34
N ALA A 50 -10.16 -15.69 11.84
CA ALA A 50 -10.50 -14.51 11.05
C ALA A 50 -9.26 -13.98 10.31
N ASN A 51 -9.25 -14.17 9.00
CA ASN A 51 -8.30 -13.56 8.10
C ASN A 51 -8.73 -12.09 7.86
N PRO A 52 -7.88 -11.08 8.12
CA PRO A 52 -8.21 -9.67 7.93
C PRO A 52 -8.55 -9.30 6.49
N TYR A 53 -8.16 -10.14 5.52
CA TYR A 53 -8.46 -9.99 4.10
C TYR A 53 -9.76 -10.68 3.67
N THR A 54 -10.46 -11.40 4.56
CA THR A 54 -11.69 -12.14 4.23
C THR A 54 -12.79 -11.23 3.66
N TYR A 55 -12.84 -9.98 4.13
CA TYR A 55 -13.86 -8.99 3.73
C TYR A 55 -13.26 -7.74 3.08
N TRP A 56 -11.93 -7.70 2.96
CA TRP A 56 -11.20 -6.55 2.45
C TRP A 56 -10.19 -7.02 1.40
N THR A 57 -10.43 -6.62 0.15
CA THR A 57 -9.47 -6.77 -0.95
C THR A 57 -8.63 -5.49 -1.07
N PRO A 58 -7.34 -5.48 -0.67
CA PRO A 58 -6.53 -4.25 -0.67
C PRO A 58 -6.39 -3.63 -2.06
N SER A 59 -6.29 -4.46 -3.11
CA SER A 59 -6.29 -4.01 -4.51
C SER A 59 -7.55 -3.27 -4.95
N LYS A 60 -8.70 -3.51 -4.31
CA LYS A 60 -9.93 -2.73 -4.55
C LYS A 60 -9.94 -1.40 -3.81
N LEU A 61 -9.20 -1.29 -2.70
CA LEU A 61 -9.07 -0.03 -1.97
C LEU A 61 -8.01 0.89 -2.58
N ASP A 62 -6.94 0.33 -3.15
CA ASP A 62 -5.94 1.09 -3.92
C ASP A 62 -5.49 2.36 -3.17
N SER A 63 -5.73 3.55 -3.71
CA SER A 63 -5.39 4.84 -3.08
C SER A 63 -6.04 5.13 -1.73
N ALA A 64 -7.08 4.40 -1.33
CA ALA A 64 -7.76 4.63 -0.05
C ALA A 64 -7.04 3.96 1.13
N ALA A 65 -6.63 2.70 0.97
CA ALA A 65 -5.92 1.93 2.00
C ALA A 65 -5.30 0.63 1.44
N GLY A 66 -4.90 0.61 0.17
CA GLY A 66 -4.41 -0.60 -0.50
C GLY A 66 -2.93 -0.93 -0.27
N TRP A 67 -2.15 -0.02 0.33
CA TRP A 67 -0.70 -0.18 0.48
C TRP A 67 -0.32 -1.17 1.59
N VAL A 68 0.55 -2.11 1.23
CA VAL A 68 1.24 -3.03 2.14
C VAL A 68 2.70 -2.61 2.23
N MET A 69 3.20 -2.50 3.46
CA MET A 69 4.52 -1.97 3.79
C MET A 69 5.12 -2.72 4.98
N ARG A 70 6.45 -2.70 5.10
CA ARG A 70 7.13 -3.14 6.33
C ARG A 70 7.05 -2.06 7.41
N ALA A 71 7.13 -2.46 8.67
CA ALA A 71 7.04 -1.54 9.80
C ALA A 71 8.12 -0.45 9.76
N GLU A 72 9.33 -0.79 9.31
CA GLU A 72 10.44 0.16 9.23
C GLU A 72 10.18 1.23 8.16
N GLU A 73 9.53 0.87 7.05
CA GLU A 73 9.19 1.78 5.94
C GLU A 73 8.11 2.80 6.34
N VAL A 74 7.16 2.36 7.18
CA VAL A 74 6.16 3.25 7.77
C VAL A 74 6.84 4.33 8.62
N ASN A 75 7.86 3.98 9.39
CA ASN A 75 8.63 4.95 10.16
C ASN A 75 9.37 5.98 9.28
N VAL A 76 9.88 5.54 8.13
CA VAL A 76 10.48 6.46 7.15
C VAL A 76 9.44 7.48 6.67
N LEU A 77 8.21 7.06 6.31
CA LEU A 77 7.14 7.98 5.91
C LEU A 77 6.80 9.02 7.00
N TYR A 78 6.73 8.61 8.27
CA TYR A 78 6.39 9.52 9.37
C TYR A 78 7.49 10.54 9.69
N THR A 79 8.72 10.26 9.29
CA THR A 79 9.88 11.13 9.55
C THR A 79 10.28 11.98 8.35
N MET A 80 9.69 11.72 7.16
CA MET A 80 9.84 12.57 5.99
C MET A 80 9.31 13.99 6.25
N ARG A 81 10.01 14.97 5.67
CA ARG A 81 9.51 16.33 5.54
C ARG A 81 9.19 16.59 4.07
N PHE A 82 7.95 16.99 3.79
CA PHE A 82 7.45 17.35 2.47
C PHE A 82 7.46 18.86 2.28
#